data_AF-A0A0B8T3T4-F1
#
_entry.id   AF-A0A0B8T3T4-F1
#
_cell.length_a   1.000
_cell.length_b   1.000
_cell.length_c   1.000
_cell.angle_alpha   90.00
_cell.angle_beta   90.00
_cell.angle_gamma   90.00
#
_symmetry.space_group_name_H-M   'P 1'
#
loop_
_entity.id
_entity.type
_entity.pdbx_description
1 polymer ?
#
loop_
_entity_poly.entity_id
_entity_poly.type
_entity_poly.pdbx_seq_one_letter_code
_entity_poly.pdbx_strand_id
1 'polypeptide(L)'
;MKKRTVVILSPFLIMLINLLVAVVAGYYIGKWAFIPIILIEWGLFLFFIIKYGGKVAIRNWLKPSKAGFGWIIATLVVAITPLPIFLKYHHLLSSWQLIVPWIILALVNPWLEEFYWRGLLSDYTKSWGAPLSVLFSSMMFSLNHAVFGINSSLFSGYEVMISTFLMGIVWAITYKRTDSLRWIIFAHFLVDFLNLSSVSFLDLFKPSW
;
A
#
# COMPACT_ATOMS: atom_id res chain seq x y z
N MET A 1 -14.73 -2.18 23.71
CA MET A 1 -13.39 -1.64 23.37
C MET A 1 -13.50 -0.19 22.91
N LYS A 2 -12.55 0.70 23.28
CA LYS A 2 -12.53 2.08 22.77
C LYS A 2 -12.24 2.07 21.27
N LYS A 3 -12.91 2.93 20.46
CA LYS A 3 -12.73 3.01 18.99
C LYS A 3 -11.26 3.05 18.57
N ARG A 4 -10.45 3.79 19.33
CA ARG A 4 -9.00 3.91 19.11
C ARG A 4 -8.25 2.58 19.19
N THR A 5 -8.55 1.75 20.19
CA THR A 5 -7.92 0.44 20.35
C THR A 5 -8.24 -0.46 19.15
N VAL A 6 -9.48 -0.40 18.65
CA VAL A 6 -9.89 -1.20 17.49
C VAL A 6 -9.08 -0.83 16.23
N VAL A 7 -8.93 0.48 15.95
CA VAL A 7 -8.16 0.95 14.78
C VAL A 7 -6.66 0.67 14.92
N ILE A 8 -6.09 0.78 16.12
CA ILE A 8 -4.67 0.48 16.32
C ILE A 8 -4.37 -1.01 16.15
N LEU A 9 -5.32 -1.88 16.50
CA LEU A 9 -5.18 -3.33 16.35
C LEU A 9 -5.62 -3.85 14.98
N SER A 10 -6.32 -3.05 14.17
CA SER A 10 -6.84 -3.52 12.88
C SER A 10 -5.77 -3.96 11.88
N PRO A 11 -4.54 -3.39 11.82
CA PRO A 11 -3.50 -3.93 10.93
C PRO A 11 -3.21 -5.41 11.18
N PHE A 12 -3.14 -5.83 12.44
CA PHE A 12 -2.89 -7.23 12.81
C PHE A 12 -4.04 -8.14 12.40
N LEU A 13 -5.28 -7.68 12.56
CA LEU A 13 -6.46 -8.43 12.11
C LEU A 13 -6.48 -8.57 10.58
N ILE A 14 -6.17 -7.50 9.85
CA ILE A 14 -6.13 -7.51 8.38
C ILE A 14 -5.05 -8.48 7.89
N MET A 15 -3.84 -8.39 8.43
CA MET A 15 -2.75 -9.33 8.11
C MET A 15 -3.13 -10.77 8.42
N LEU A 16 -3.77 -11.04 9.56
CA LEU A 16 -4.21 -12.39 9.92
C LEU A 16 -5.26 -12.93 8.93
N ILE A 17 -6.24 -12.12 8.54
CA ILE A 17 -7.26 -12.54 7.57
C ILE A 17 -6.61 -12.77 6.20
N ASN A 18 -5.76 -11.85 5.76
CA ASN A 18 -5.06 -11.97 4.48
C ASN A 18 -4.11 -13.17 4.45
N LEU A 19 -3.46 -13.52 5.57
CA LEU A 19 -2.67 -14.73 5.72
C LEU A 19 -3.50 -15.99 5.48
N LEU A 20 -4.69 -16.08 6.10
CA LEU A 20 -5.61 -17.19 5.91
C LEU A 20 -6.07 -17.28 4.45
N VAL A 21 -6.43 -16.15 3.84
CA VAL A 21 -6.81 -16.08 2.42
C VAL A 21 -5.65 -16.50 1.53
N ALA A 22 -4.43 -16.06 1.83
CA ALA A 22 -3.23 -16.40 1.07
C ALA A 22 -2.94 -17.90 1.09
N VAL A 23 -3.07 -18.56 2.24
CA VAL A 23 -2.87 -20.01 2.36
C VAL A 23 -3.97 -20.78 1.62
N VAL A 24 -5.23 -20.42 1.83
CA VAL A 24 -6.38 -21.12 1.23
C VAL A 24 -6.42 -20.89 -0.28
N ALA A 25 -6.41 -19.65 -0.74
CA ALA A 25 -6.43 -19.34 -2.17
C ALA A 25 -5.14 -19.81 -2.85
N GLY A 26 -3.98 -19.68 -2.19
CA GLY A 26 -2.70 -20.17 -2.69
C GLY A 26 -2.74 -21.66 -3.02
N TYR A 27 -3.37 -22.47 -2.16
CA TYR A 27 -3.57 -23.89 -2.39
C TYR A 27 -4.39 -24.18 -3.66
N TYR A 28 -5.44 -23.41 -3.94
CA TYR A 28 -6.34 -23.68 -5.08
C TYR A 28 -5.93 -23.03 -6.40
N ILE A 29 -5.37 -21.81 -6.37
CA ILE A 29 -5.11 -21.00 -7.57
C ILE A 29 -3.66 -20.49 -7.66
N GLY A 30 -2.78 -20.95 -6.76
CA GLY A 30 -1.35 -20.62 -6.78
C GLY A 30 -1.10 -19.12 -6.71
N LYS A 31 -0.24 -18.60 -7.59
CA LYS A 31 0.16 -17.18 -7.59
C LYS A 31 -1.00 -16.22 -7.82
N TRP A 32 -2.08 -16.67 -8.48
CA TRP A 32 -3.29 -15.86 -8.66
C TRP A 32 -4.02 -15.56 -7.34
N ALA A 33 -3.61 -16.17 -6.22
CA ALA A 33 -4.09 -15.85 -4.88
C ALA A 33 -3.91 -14.36 -4.50
N PHE A 34 -3.03 -13.60 -5.16
CA PHE A 34 -2.95 -12.16 -4.94
C PHE A 34 -4.30 -11.45 -5.17
N ILE A 35 -5.14 -11.91 -6.11
CA ILE A 35 -6.45 -11.31 -6.39
C ILE A 35 -7.37 -11.41 -5.16
N PRO A 36 -7.71 -12.60 -4.64
CA PRO A 36 -8.58 -12.67 -3.46
C PRO A 36 -7.96 -12.04 -2.22
N ILE A 37 -6.63 -12.08 -2.04
CA ILE A 37 -5.95 -11.37 -0.94
C ILE A 37 -6.28 -9.87 -1.01
N ILE A 38 -6.06 -9.24 -2.17
CA ILE A 38 -6.25 -7.79 -2.36
C ILE A 38 -7.72 -7.41 -2.26
N LEU A 39 -8.64 -8.20 -2.82
CA LEU A 39 -10.07 -7.89 -2.73
C LEU A 39 -10.58 -7.93 -1.28
N ILE A 40 -10.13 -8.90 -0.49
CA ILE A 40 -10.47 -8.99 0.94
C ILE A 40 -9.83 -7.82 1.70
N GLU A 41 -8.57 -7.54 1.45
CA GLU A 41 -7.86 -6.41 2.04
C GLU A 41 -8.55 -5.08 1.77
N TRP A 42 -8.92 -4.82 0.52
CA TRP A 42 -9.66 -3.63 0.12
C TRP A 42 -11.00 -3.52 0.83
N GLY A 43 -11.74 -4.63 0.95
CA GLY A 43 -12.97 -4.69 1.71
C GLY A 43 -12.77 -4.32 3.19
N LEU A 44 -11.69 -4.83 3.80
CA LEU A 44 -11.35 -4.52 5.19
C LEU A 44 -10.91 -3.07 5.37
N PHE A 45 -10.02 -2.54 4.52
CA PHE A 45 -9.62 -1.13 4.55
C PHE A 45 -10.84 -0.23 4.41
N LEU A 46 -11.68 -0.47 3.40
CA LEU A 46 -12.89 0.30 3.17
C LEU A 46 -13.83 0.27 4.38
N PHE A 47 -14.04 -0.91 4.98
CA PHE A 47 -14.83 -1.05 6.20
C PHE A 47 -14.26 -0.20 7.34
N PHE A 48 -12.96 -0.27 7.62
CA PHE A 48 -12.35 0.50 8.70
C PHE A 48 -12.38 2.01 8.42
N ILE A 49 -12.10 2.43 7.19
CA ILE A 49 -12.16 3.83 6.76
C ILE A 49 -13.56 4.39 6.97
N ILE A 50 -14.60 3.73 6.44
CA ILE A 50 -15.98 4.21 6.53
C ILE A 50 -16.46 4.22 8.00
N LYS A 51 -16.18 3.16 8.75
CA LYS A 51 -16.67 2.99 10.12
C LYS A 51 -15.97 3.90 11.13
N TYR A 52 -14.67 4.17 10.96
CA TYR A 52 -13.85 4.86 11.96
C TYR A 52 -13.22 6.18 11.51
N GLY A 53 -13.12 6.46 10.21
CA GLY A 53 -12.53 7.70 9.70
C GLY A 53 -13.43 8.92 9.93
N GLY A 54 -14.73 8.78 9.70
CA GLY A 54 -15.69 9.88 9.79
C GLY A 54 -15.62 10.85 8.61
N LYS A 55 -16.78 11.34 8.16
CA LYS A 55 -16.92 12.10 6.90
C LYS A 55 -16.01 13.33 6.80
N VAL A 56 -15.84 14.06 7.91
CA VAL A 56 -15.03 15.29 7.94
C VAL A 56 -13.54 14.98 7.77
N ALA A 57 -13.01 13.96 8.45
CA ALA A 57 -11.60 13.59 8.33
C ALA A 57 -11.29 13.08 6.92
N ILE A 58 -12.13 12.19 6.38
CA ILE A 58 -12.00 11.66 5.01
C ILE A 58 -11.93 12.79 3.98
N ARG A 59 -12.81 13.80 4.10
CA ARG A 59 -12.77 14.97 3.22
C ARG A 59 -11.52 15.82 3.44
N ASN A 60 -11.04 15.93 4.67
CA ASN A 60 -9.84 16.69 5.01
C ASN A 60 -8.58 16.08 4.42
N TRP A 61 -8.47 14.75 4.38
CA TRP A 61 -7.33 14.04 3.79
C TRP A 61 -7.10 14.40 2.32
N LEU A 62 -8.16 14.81 1.61
CA LEU A 62 -8.10 15.23 0.20
C LEU A 62 -8.05 16.75 0.00
N LYS A 63 -7.77 17.55 1.04
CA LYS A 63 -7.56 18.99 0.84
C LYS A 63 -6.27 19.26 0.04
N PRO A 64 -6.16 20.40 -0.66
CA PRO A 64 -4.89 20.81 -1.26
C PRO A 64 -3.78 20.90 -0.20
N SER A 65 -2.56 20.53 -0.58
CA SER A 65 -1.39 20.61 0.30
C SER A 65 -1.14 22.05 0.73
N LYS A 66 -0.94 22.27 2.03
CA LYS A 66 -0.75 23.62 2.60
C LYS A 66 0.71 24.11 2.52
N ALA A 67 1.66 23.19 2.54
CA ALA A 67 3.11 23.43 2.52
C ALA A 67 3.86 22.12 2.19
N GLY A 68 5.19 22.16 2.19
CA GLY A 68 6.02 20.94 2.15
C GLY A 68 6.46 20.49 0.76
N PHE A 69 6.70 21.42 -0.16
CA PHE A 69 7.11 21.11 -1.54
C PHE A 69 8.33 20.16 -1.64
N GLY A 70 9.33 20.33 -0.76
CA GLY A 70 10.48 19.41 -0.71
C GLY A 70 10.09 17.96 -0.38
N TRP A 71 9.07 17.75 0.46
CA TRP A 71 8.55 16.41 0.78
C TRP A 71 7.71 15.83 -0.35
N ILE A 72 7.01 16.68 -1.11
CA ILE A 72 6.32 16.27 -2.34
C ILE A 72 7.35 15.77 -3.36
N ILE A 73 8.44 16.52 -3.58
CA ILE A 73 9.53 16.08 -4.47
C ILE A 73 10.12 14.76 -4.00
N ALA A 74 10.48 14.64 -2.71
CA ALA A 74 11.04 13.41 -2.16
C ALA A 74 10.10 12.21 -2.38
N THR A 75 8.80 12.42 -2.17
CA THR A 75 7.76 11.40 -2.42
C THR A 75 7.71 10.97 -3.88
N LEU A 76 7.78 11.91 -4.82
CA LEU A 76 7.78 11.60 -6.26
C LEU A 76 9.07 10.92 -6.72
N VAL A 77 10.23 11.33 -6.19
CA VAL A 77 11.52 10.71 -6.50
C VAL A 77 11.54 9.25 -6.05
N VAL A 78 11.02 8.96 -4.87
CA VAL A 78 10.89 7.57 -4.39
C VAL A 78 9.87 6.79 -5.23
N ALA A 79 8.79 7.43 -5.67
CA ALA A 79 7.73 6.79 -6.46
C ALA A 79 8.17 6.33 -7.85
N ILE A 80 9.16 7.01 -8.46
CA ILE A 80 9.69 6.63 -9.78
C ILE A 80 10.75 5.52 -9.71
N THR A 81 11.12 5.03 -8.52
CA THR A 81 12.12 3.97 -8.38
C THR A 81 11.80 2.68 -9.17
N PRO A 82 10.53 2.28 -9.39
CA PRO A 82 10.22 1.13 -10.24
C PRO A 82 10.25 1.42 -11.75
N LEU A 83 10.53 2.65 -12.19
CA LEU A 83 10.57 2.99 -13.63
C LEU A 83 11.46 2.04 -14.47
N PRO A 84 12.65 1.62 -14.02
CA PRO A 84 13.46 0.66 -14.78
C PRO A 84 12.77 -0.69 -15.00
N ILE A 85 11.94 -1.14 -14.04
CA ILE A 85 11.14 -2.36 -14.16
C ILE A 85 10.14 -2.19 -15.30
N PHE A 86 9.39 -1.08 -15.31
CA PHE A 86 8.44 -0.77 -16.37
C PHE A 86 9.11 -0.77 -17.74
N LEU A 87 10.20 -0.01 -17.90
CA LEU A 87 10.89 0.11 -19.18
C LEU A 87 11.38 -1.25 -19.71
N LYS A 88 11.91 -2.10 -18.82
CA LYS A 88 12.45 -3.41 -19.19
C LYS A 88 11.35 -4.45 -19.46
N TYR A 89 10.27 -4.44 -18.69
CA TYR A 89 9.34 -5.57 -18.61
C TYR A 89 7.89 -5.25 -19.02
N HIS A 90 7.56 -4.05 -19.48
CA HIS A 90 6.18 -3.72 -19.91
C HIS A 90 5.63 -4.65 -21.00
N HIS A 91 6.50 -5.25 -21.82
CA HIS A 91 6.13 -6.24 -22.83
C HIS A 91 5.47 -7.51 -22.25
N LEU A 92 5.65 -7.78 -20.95
CA LEU A 92 4.99 -8.90 -20.25
C LEU A 92 3.49 -8.66 -20.02
N LEU A 93 3.00 -7.42 -20.19
CA LEU A 93 1.57 -7.11 -20.22
C LEU A 93 0.96 -7.53 -21.57
N SER A 94 1.07 -8.81 -21.91
CA SER A 94 0.74 -9.37 -23.22
C SER A 94 -0.72 -9.82 -23.37
N SER A 95 -1.48 -9.85 -22.27
CA SER A 95 -2.86 -10.33 -22.25
C SER A 95 -3.76 -9.49 -21.35
N TRP A 96 -5.07 -9.49 -21.64
CA TRP A 96 -6.04 -8.74 -20.85
C TRP A 96 -6.12 -9.23 -19.40
N GLN A 97 -5.85 -10.52 -19.17
CA GLN A 97 -5.79 -11.13 -17.82
C GLN A 97 -4.67 -10.54 -16.96
N LEU A 98 -3.63 -9.94 -17.56
CA LEU A 98 -2.56 -9.24 -16.86
C LEU A 98 -2.81 -7.74 -16.80
N ILE A 99 -3.26 -7.15 -17.91
CA ILE A 99 -3.51 -5.71 -18.03
C ILE A 99 -4.63 -5.25 -17.10
N VAL A 100 -5.75 -5.99 -17.06
CA VAL A 100 -6.93 -5.58 -16.29
C VAL A 100 -6.62 -5.54 -14.78
N PRO A 101 -6.08 -6.59 -14.15
CA PRO A 101 -5.68 -6.51 -12.75
C PRO A 101 -4.61 -5.44 -12.50
N TRP A 102 -3.63 -5.27 -13.40
CA TRP A 102 -2.60 -4.24 -13.24
C TRP A 102 -3.18 -2.82 -13.18
N ILE A 103 -4.05 -2.46 -14.13
CA ILE A 103 -4.68 -1.13 -14.15
C ILE A 103 -5.60 -0.94 -12.95
N ILE A 104 -6.40 -1.96 -12.59
CA ILE A 104 -7.30 -1.89 -11.44
C ILE A 104 -6.50 -1.70 -10.15
N LEU A 105 -5.41 -2.44 -9.97
CA LEU A 105 -4.50 -2.27 -8.84
C LEU A 105 -3.94 -0.86 -8.78
N ALA A 106 -3.31 -0.40 -9.86
CA ALA A 106 -2.71 0.93 -9.90
C ALA A 106 -3.75 2.04 -9.61
N LEU A 107 -4.98 1.92 -10.09
CA LEU A 107 -6.00 2.95 -9.92
C LEU A 107 -6.72 2.92 -8.57
N VAL A 108 -6.90 1.75 -7.95
CA VAL A 108 -7.73 1.58 -6.75
C VAL A 108 -6.89 1.44 -5.49
N ASN A 109 -5.81 0.65 -5.55
CA ASN A 109 -4.98 0.33 -4.40
C ASN A 109 -4.46 1.59 -3.68
N PRO A 110 -3.91 2.61 -4.38
CA PRO A 110 -3.38 3.80 -3.74
C PRO A 110 -4.40 4.55 -2.87
N TRP A 111 -5.67 4.53 -3.24
CA TRP A 111 -6.71 5.22 -2.48
C TRP A 111 -6.99 4.50 -1.18
N LEU A 112 -7.21 3.19 -1.23
CA LEU A 112 -7.60 2.41 -0.05
C LEU A 112 -6.44 2.30 0.93
N GLU A 113 -5.24 2.01 0.43
CA GLU A 113 -4.04 1.92 1.26
C GLU A 113 -3.70 3.25 1.92
N GLU A 114 -3.64 4.35 1.18
CA GLU A 114 -3.22 5.62 1.76
C GLU A 114 -4.29 6.21 2.70
N PHE A 115 -5.57 6.02 2.41
CA PHE A 115 -6.63 6.40 3.33
C PHE A 115 -6.57 5.60 4.63
N TYR A 116 -6.20 4.32 4.55
CA TYR A 116 -6.10 3.49 5.74
C TYR A 116 -4.82 3.76 6.54
N TRP A 117 -3.64 3.66 5.92
CA TRP A 117 -2.35 3.79 6.61
C TRP A 117 -2.04 5.24 7.01
N ARG A 118 -2.09 6.16 6.04
CA ARG A 118 -1.67 7.56 6.25
C ARG A 118 -2.84 8.41 6.74
N GLY A 119 -4.07 8.14 6.30
CA GLY A 119 -5.25 8.79 6.87
C GLY A 119 -5.60 8.24 8.25
N LEU A 120 -6.30 7.11 8.27
CA LEU A 120 -6.94 6.56 9.46
C LEU A 120 -5.93 6.20 10.57
N LEU A 121 -4.96 5.33 10.28
CA LEU A 121 -4.07 4.80 11.31
C LEU A 121 -3.16 5.89 11.89
N SER A 122 -2.63 6.78 11.04
CA SER A 122 -1.80 7.90 11.49
C SER A 122 -2.58 8.92 12.33
N ASP A 123 -3.85 9.21 11.99
CA ASP A 123 -4.71 10.10 12.78
C ASP A 123 -5.03 9.51 14.15
N TYR A 124 -5.28 8.19 14.24
CA TYR A 124 -5.56 7.50 15.49
C TYR A 124 -4.32 7.25 16.37
N THR A 125 -3.12 7.37 15.80
CA THR A 125 -1.83 7.30 16.49
C THR A 125 -1.20 8.68 16.74
N LYS A 126 -1.87 9.78 16.37
CA LYS A 126 -1.32 11.15 16.52
C LYS A 126 -0.84 11.50 17.93
N SER A 127 -1.50 10.98 18.96
CA SER A 127 -1.15 11.27 20.35
C SER A 127 0.13 10.58 20.83
N TRP A 128 0.74 9.73 20.01
CA TRP A 128 2.02 9.06 20.29
C TRP A 128 3.23 9.93 19.91
N GLY A 129 3.00 11.10 19.31
CA GLY A 129 4.04 11.92 18.71
C GLY A 129 4.30 11.53 17.25
N ALA A 130 4.86 12.47 16.48
CA ALA A 130 5.05 12.30 15.05
C ALA A 130 6.00 11.13 14.70
N PRO A 131 7.17 10.96 15.34
CA PRO A 131 8.10 9.87 14.98
C PRO A 131 7.49 8.48 15.19
N LEU A 132 6.86 8.25 16.35
CA LEU A 132 6.28 6.94 16.67
C LEU A 132 5.08 6.60 15.78
N SER A 133 4.24 7.59 15.44
CA SER A 133 3.14 7.42 14.49
C SER A 133 3.65 7.07 13.08
N VAL A 134 4.71 7.74 12.61
CA VAL A 134 5.37 7.44 11.32
C VAL A 134 5.94 6.02 11.32
N LEU A 135 6.75 5.67 12.33
CA LEU A 135 7.41 4.37 12.41
C LEU A 135 6.38 3.24 12.48
N PHE A 136 5.36 3.38 13.32
CA PHE A 136 4.33 2.37 13.47
C PHE A 136 3.55 2.15 12.18
N SER A 137 3.04 3.22 11.55
CA SER A 137 2.29 3.09 10.30
C SER A 137 3.15 2.51 9.18
N SER A 138 4.41 2.91 9.07
CA SER A 138 5.32 2.44 8.02
C SER A 138 5.70 0.98 8.22
N MET A 139 5.94 0.57 9.47
CA MET A 139 6.24 -0.82 9.82
C MET A 139 5.05 -1.73 9.52
N MET A 140 3.84 -1.34 9.93
CA MET A 140 2.64 -2.15 9.66
C MET A 140 2.34 -2.24 8.16
N PHE A 141 2.52 -1.15 7.41
CA PHE A 141 2.41 -1.15 5.94
C PHE A 141 3.40 -2.13 5.30
N SER A 142 4.67 -2.09 5.68
CA SER A 142 5.70 -3.01 5.18
C SER A 142 5.44 -4.47 5.54
N LEU A 143 5.08 -4.75 6.80
CA LEU A 143 4.77 -6.11 7.26
C LEU A 143 3.55 -6.68 6.54
N ASN A 144 2.57 -5.85 6.20
CA ASN A 144 1.40 -6.28 5.46
C ASN A 144 1.76 -6.84 4.07
N HIS A 145 2.81 -6.30 3.44
CA HIS A 145 3.29 -6.80 2.15
C HIS A 145 3.89 -8.21 2.22
N ALA A 146 4.36 -8.64 3.39
CA ALA A 146 4.92 -9.97 3.57
C ALA A 146 3.89 -11.10 3.33
N VAL A 147 2.59 -10.79 3.44
CA VAL A 147 1.52 -11.75 3.14
C VAL A 147 1.57 -12.21 1.68
N PHE A 148 1.94 -11.33 0.75
CA PHE A 148 2.08 -11.69 -0.67
C PHE A 148 3.26 -12.66 -0.91
N GLY A 149 4.28 -12.63 -0.05
CA GLY A 149 5.43 -13.52 -0.10
C GLY A 149 5.10 -15.00 0.07
N ILE A 150 3.89 -15.34 0.53
CA ILE A 150 3.42 -16.74 0.64
C ILE A 150 3.27 -17.38 -0.74
N ASN A 151 2.83 -16.60 -1.73
CA ASN A 151 2.50 -17.08 -3.07
C ASN A 151 3.37 -16.47 -4.17
N SER A 152 4.21 -15.49 -3.85
CA SER A 152 5.10 -14.81 -4.80
C SER A 152 6.53 -14.73 -4.26
N SER A 153 7.46 -15.26 -5.04
CA SER A 153 8.90 -15.23 -4.71
C SER A 153 9.51 -13.84 -4.82
N LEU A 154 8.97 -12.97 -5.68
CA LEU A 154 9.39 -11.57 -5.77
C LEU A 154 9.02 -10.81 -4.48
N PHE A 155 7.89 -11.16 -3.86
CA PHE A 155 7.43 -10.53 -2.61
C PHE A 155 7.91 -11.22 -1.33
N SER A 156 8.60 -12.36 -1.42
CA SER A 156 9.15 -13.06 -0.24
C SER A 156 10.49 -12.51 0.23
N GLY A 157 11.15 -11.66 -0.57
CA GLY A 157 12.46 -11.09 -0.28
C GLY A 157 12.41 -9.94 0.74
N TYR A 158 13.52 -9.74 1.48
CA TYR A 158 13.65 -8.62 2.41
C TYR A 158 13.66 -7.27 1.68
N GLU A 159 13.99 -7.25 0.40
CA GLU A 159 14.04 -6.07 -0.46
C GLU A 159 12.68 -5.38 -0.54
N VAL A 160 11.59 -6.16 -0.70
CA VAL A 160 10.22 -5.63 -0.73
C VAL A 160 9.85 -5.05 0.64
N MET A 161 10.20 -5.72 1.73
CA MET A 161 9.95 -5.20 3.07
C MET A 161 10.71 -3.89 3.33
N ILE A 162 12.01 -3.84 3.01
CA ILE A 162 12.83 -2.64 3.22
C ILE A 162 12.34 -1.49 2.35
N SER A 163 12.10 -1.73 1.06
CA SER A 163 11.64 -0.69 0.13
C SER A 163 10.27 -0.13 0.54
N THR A 164 9.29 -0.99 0.83
CA THR A 164 7.97 -0.56 1.31
C THR A 164 8.04 0.15 2.66
N PHE A 165 8.95 -0.25 3.56
CA PHE A 165 9.15 0.45 4.83
C PHE A 165 9.71 1.87 4.63
N LEU A 166 10.72 2.03 3.77
CA LEU A 166 11.32 3.33 3.44
C LEU A 166 10.32 4.24 2.72
N MET A 167 9.57 3.71 1.75
CA MET A 167 8.44 4.40 1.11
C MET A 167 7.39 4.80 2.15
N GLY A 168 7.06 3.87 3.05
CA GLY A 168 6.28 4.05 4.27
C GLY A 168 6.60 5.34 4.99
N ILE A 169 7.87 5.46 5.38
CA ILE A 169 8.39 6.60 6.14
C ILE A 169 8.24 7.90 5.35
N VAL A 170 8.69 7.92 4.09
CA VAL A 170 8.65 9.14 3.26
C VAL A 170 7.21 9.62 3.07
N TRP A 171 6.28 8.71 2.79
CA TRP A 171 4.87 9.05 2.60
C TRP A 171 4.21 9.49 3.90
N ALA A 172 4.46 8.81 5.02
CA ALA A 172 3.91 9.21 6.31
C ALA A 172 4.43 10.58 6.79
N ILE A 173 5.71 10.89 6.56
CA ILE A 173 6.26 12.22 6.82
C ILE A 173 5.59 13.24 5.91
N THR A 174 5.46 12.94 4.61
CA THR A 174 4.82 13.84 3.65
C THR A 174 3.38 14.15 4.03
N TYR A 175 2.61 13.16 4.50
CA TYR A 175 1.25 13.40 4.98
C TYR A 175 1.24 14.39 6.16
N LYS A 176 2.10 14.17 7.15
CA LYS A 176 2.19 15.06 8.33
C LYS A 176 2.69 16.47 7.98
N ARG A 177 3.49 16.62 6.92
CA ARG A 177 4.05 17.91 6.48
C ARG A 177 3.10 18.68 5.55
N THR A 178 2.27 17.98 4.79
CA THR A 178 1.40 18.57 3.77
C THR A 178 -0.07 18.65 4.20
N ASP A 179 -0.46 17.86 5.22
CA ASP A 179 -1.84 17.67 5.69
C ASP A 179 -2.77 17.19 4.55
N SER A 180 -2.22 16.41 3.62
CA SER A 180 -2.90 15.95 2.41
C SER A 180 -2.37 14.61 1.92
N LEU A 181 -3.27 13.74 1.45
CA LEU A 181 -2.94 12.47 0.82
C LEU A 181 -2.74 12.57 -0.70
N ARG A 182 -3.11 13.69 -1.35
CA ARG A 182 -3.19 13.76 -2.83
C ARG A 182 -1.90 13.32 -3.53
N TRP A 183 -0.76 13.88 -3.13
CA TRP A 183 0.53 13.56 -3.73
C TRP A 183 1.04 12.18 -3.35
N ILE A 184 0.62 11.66 -2.20
CA ILE A 184 0.98 10.31 -1.75
C ILE A 184 0.20 9.26 -2.53
N ILE A 185 -1.10 9.48 -2.74
CA ILE A 185 -1.95 8.63 -3.60
C ILE A 185 -1.40 8.61 -5.02
N PHE A 186 -1.03 9.78 -5.55
CA PHE A 186 -0.42 9.84 -6.88
C PHE A 186 0.93 9.12 -6.94
N ALA A 187 1.78 9.28 -5.92
CA ALA A 187 3.05 8.56 -5.83
C ALA A 187 2.86 7.05 -5.72
N HIS A 188 1.92 6.58 -4.90
CA HIS A 188 1.60 5.16 -4.78
C HIS A 188 1.05 4.62 -6.11
N PHE A 189 0.17 5.37 -6.81
CA PHE A 189 -0.24 5.04 -8.18
C PHE A 189 0.96 4.83 -9.11
N LEU A 190 1.95 5.72 -9.08
CA LEU A 190 3.15 5.57 -9.90
C LEU A 190 3.92 4.30 -9.53
N VAL A 191 4.06 3.99 -8.24
CA VAL A 191 4.72 2.75 -7.80
C VAL A 191 4.00 1.52 -8.35
N ASP A 192 2.69 1.41 -8.15
CA ASP A 192 1.91 0.26 -8.62
C ASP A 192 1.91 0.13 -10.15
N PHE A 193 1.78 1.26 -10.85
CA PHE A 193 1.79 1.30 -12.29
C PHE A 193 3.16 0.88 -12.84
N LEU A 194 4.24 1.50 -12.36
CA LEU A 194 5.60 1.26 -12.85
C LEU A 194 6.15 -0.10 -12.41
N ASN A 195 5.74 -0.62 -11.26
CA ASN A 195 6.14 -1.93 -10.79
C ASN A 195 5.42 -3.08 -11.50
N LEU A 196 4.51 -2.80 -12.44
CA LEU A 196 3.74 -3.82 -13.17
C LEU A 196 3.05 -4.80 -12.20
N SER A 197 2.33 -4.30 -11.18
CA SER A 197 1.94 -5.09 -10.00
C SER A 197 1.38 -6.49 -10.28
N SER A 198 0.51 -6.69 -11.26
CA SER A 198 -0.01 -8.04 -11.59
C SER A 198 1.08 -9.00 -12.09
N VAL A 199 1.98 -8.51 -12.95
CA VAL A 199 3.14 -9.23 -13.48
C VAL A 199 4.12 -9.57 -12.36
N SER A 200 4.32 -8.63 -11.43
CA SER A 200 5.17 -8.82 -10.25
C SER A 200 4.61 -9.87 -9.27
N PHE A 201 3.31 -9.82 -8.96
CA PHE A 201 2.67 -10.83 -8.09
C PHE A 201 2.70 -12.25 -8.69
N LEU A 202 2.73 -12.35 -10.02
CA LEU A 202 2.80 -13.63 -10.73
C LEU A 202 4.26 -14.13 -10.93
N ASP A 203 5.25 -13.38 -10.42
CA ASP A 203 6.70 -13.60 -10.64
C ASP A 203 7.07 -13.82 -12.11
N LEU A 204 6.48 -13.06 -13.04
CA LEU A 204 6.77 -13.23 -14.47
C LEU A 204 8.14 -12.66 -14.88
N PHE A 205 8.82 -11.97 -13.95
CA PHE A 205 10.23 -11.63 -14.07
C PHE A 205 10.91 -11.76 -12.70
N LYS A 206 12.23 -11.86 -12.71
CA LYS A 206 13.06 -11.61 -11.52
C LYS A 206 13.84 -10.31 -11.74
N PRO A 207 13.83 -9.38 -10.78
CA PRO A 207 14.75 -8.26 -10.81
C PRO A 207 16.20 -8.81 -10.75
N SER A 208 16.91 -8.82 -11.87
CA SER A 208 18.36 -8.96 -11.90
C SER A 208 18.92 -7.56 -11.70
N TRP A 209 19.22 -7.19 -10.46
CA TRP A 209 19.94 -5.95 -10.16
C TRP A 209 21.43 -6.17 -10.38
#